data_AF-A0A4V2S0P5-F1
#
_entry.id   AF-A0A4V2S0P5-F1
#
_cell.length_a   1.000
_cell.length_b   1.000
_cell.length_c   1.000
_cell.angle_alpha   90.00
_cell.angle_beta   90.00
_cell.angle_gamma   90.00
#
_symmetry.space_group_name_H-M   'P 1'
#
loop_
_entity.id
_entity.type
_entity.pdbx_description
1 polymer ?
#
loop_
_entity_poly.entity_id
_entity_poly.type
_entity_poly.pdbx_seq_one_letter_code
_entity_poly.pdbx_strand_id
1 'polypeptide(L)'
;MSGIFFTSPLTKSASSGAAWAQVDAGFPELQVFANVLLSAYRTQTPERFTGFQPSWAEAYIVTPQTPMTTVLGFSFPTRRDNTVYLKTNFLTFWLQVSNGGSANLPTSASAVGIIYDMTPNAVFDLKSAAQQLDLAVHTEDGTVLGTHRSVRMDGGPEFDEDEIRERVLAHAYARTGREQGSLRLTTFGYDQMPLTSDFRVNPSTGEAESLDDPVELFRP
;
A
#
# COMPACT_ATOMS: atom_id res chain seq x y z
N MET A 1 -15.24 -8.67 -25.19
CA MET A 1 -15.23 -7.31 -24.60
C MET A 1 -14.37 -7.38 -23.37
N SER A 2 -13.39 -6.51 -23.19
CA SER A 2 -12.69 -6.33 -21.92
C SER A 2 -13.31 -5.16 -21.18
N GLY A 3 -13.44 -5.26 -19.87
CA GLY A 3 -13.93 -4.19 -19.02
C GLY A 3 -13.22 -4.21 -17.68
N ILE A 4 -13.22 -3.07 -17.02
CA ILE A 4 -12.60 -2.91 -15.71
C ILE A 4 -13.39 -3.75 -14.72
N PHE A 5 -12.71 -4.69 -14.05
CA PHE A 5 -13.33 -5.51 -13.02
C PHE A 5 -12.93 -5.11 -11.60
N PHE A 6 -11.74 -4.52 -11.43
CA PHE A 6 -11.26 -4.07 -10.13
C PHE A 6 -10.42 -2.81 -10.27
N THR A 7 -10.62 -1.88 -9.35
CA THR A 7 -9.81 -0.66 -9.18
C THR A 7 -9.53 -0.45 -7.71
N SER A 8 -8.27 -0.17 -7.36
CA SER A 8 -7.95 0.28 -6.01
C SER A 8 -7.03 1.50 -6.03
N PRO A 9 -7.37 2.58 -5.32
CA PRO A 9 -6.42 3.64 -5.04
C PRO A 9 -5.36 3.15 -4.04
N LEU A 10 -4.15 3.66 -4.19
CA LEU A 10 -3.08 3.57 -3.20
C LEU A 10 -2.59 4.99 -2.93
N THR A 11 -2.50 5.39 -1.67
CA THR A 11 -1.94 6.69 -1.27
C THR A 11 -1.02 6.48 -0.09
N LYS A 12 0.12 7.16 -0.10
CA LYS A 12 1.02 7.14 1.05
C LYS A 12 1.88 8.38 1.12
N SER A 13 2.16 8.78 2.35
CA SER A 13 3.16 9.79 2.69
C SER A 13 4.28 9.16 3.52
N ALA A 14 5.45 9.80 3.50
CA ALA A 14 6.60 9.45 4.32
C ALA A 14 7.26 10.73 4.84
N SER A 15 7.21 10.94 6.16
CA SER A 15 7.96 11.98 6.90
C SER A 15 9.29 11.46 7.48
N SER A 16 9.43 10.15 7.65
CA SER A 16 10.65 9.56 8.20
C SER A 16 11.08 8.29 7.44
N GLY A 17 11.98 8.44 6.47
CA GLY A 17 12.54 7.33 5.72
C GLY A 17 11.61 6.87 4.59
N ALA A 18 11.15 5.63 4.66
CA ALA A 18 10.32 5.02 3.63
C ALA A 18 9.01 4.48 4.19
N ALA A 19 7.94 4.67 3.43
CA ALA A 19 6.62 4.19 3.74
C ALA A 19 5.99 3.52 2.52
N TRP A 20 4.94 2.74 2.73
CA TRP A 20 4.31 1.98 1.65
C TRP A 20 2.80 1.80 1.84
N ALA A 21 2.12 1.52 0.72
CA ALA A 21 0.75 1.05 0.67
C ALA A 21 0.69 -0.17 -0.26
N GLN A 22 -0.05 -1.20 0.16
CA GLN A 22 -0.21 -2.46 -0.57
C GLN A 22 -1.68 -2.84 -0.65
N VAL A 23 -2.07 -3.40 -1.80
CA VAL A 23 -3.40 -4.00 -2.00
C VAL A 23 -3.25 -5.38 -2.62
N ASP A 24 -3.62 -6.41 -1.87
CA ASP A 24 -3.81 -7.79 -2.33
C ASP A 24 -5.24 -7.95 -2.85
N ALA A 25 -5.38 -8.44 -4.09
CA ALA A 25 -6.67 -8.75 -4.69
C ALA A 25 -6.75 -10.24 -5.05
N GLY A 26 -7.62 -10.98 -4.37
CA GLY A 26 -8.00 -12.35 -4.69
C GLY A 26 -9.29 -12.39 -5.51
N PHE A 27 -9.28 -13.13 -6.61
CA PHE A 27 -10.40 -13.26 -7.56
C PHE A 27 -10.41 -14.68 -8.16
N PRO A 28 -11.47 -15.11 -8.87
CA PRO A 28 -11.45 -16.39 -9.57
C PRO A 28 -10.26 -16.48 -10.55
N GLU A 29 -9.75 -17.68 -10.82
CA GLU A 29 -8.62 -17.81 -11.75
C GLU A 29 -9.02 -17.40 -13.19
N LEU A 30 -8.52 -16.26 -13.66
CA LEU A 30 -8.91 -15.64 -14.94
C LEU A 30 -7.69 -15.20 -15.75
N GLN A 31 -7.87 -15.07 -17.06
CA GLN A 31 -6.92 -14.36 -17.92
C GLN A 31 -7.12 -12.86 -17.71
N VAL A 32 -6.10 -12.19 -17.19
CA VAL A 32 -6.19 -10.77 -16.85
C VAL A 32 -5.12 -9.93 -17.54
N PHE A 33 -5.47 -8.67 -17.77
CA PHE A 33 -4.52 -7.60 -17.98
C PHE A 33 -4.57 -6.70 -16.75
N ALA A 34 -3.44 -6.41 -16.11
CA ALA A 34 -3.36 -5.56 -14.93
C ALA A 34 -2.34 -4.45 -15.13
N ASN A 35 -2.64 -3.27 -14.61
CA ASN A 35 -1.76 -2.11 -14.70
C ASN A 35 -1.85 -1.28 -13.41
N VAL A 36 -0.73 -0.70 -13.01
CA VAL A 36 -0.66 0.27 -11.90
C VAL A 36 0.03 1.54 -12.37
N LEU A 37 -0.62 2.66 -12.10
CA LEU A 37 -0.15 3.98 -12.54
C LEU A 37 0.09 4.86 -11.33
N LEU A 38 1.33 5.33 -11.20
CA LEU A 38 1.65 6.45 -10.31
C LEU A 38 0.90 7.69 -10.84
N SER A 39 -0.07 8.15 -10.07
CA SER A 39 -1.00 9.21 -10.48
C SER A 39 -0.51 10.59 -10.06
N ALA A 40 0.07 10.70 -8.86
CA ALA A 40 0.68 11.93 -8.38
C ALA A 40 1.89 11.63 -7.49
N TYR A 41 2.87 12.53 -7.54
CA TYR A 41 4.03 12.52 -6.67
C TYR A 41 4.34 13.95 -6.26
N ARG A 42 4.34 14.22 -4.95
CA ARG A 42 4.57 15.55 -4.39
C ARG A 42 5.77 15.51 -3.45
N THR A 43 6.79 16.26 -3.85
CA THR A 43 7.91 16.68 -2.99
C THR A 43 7.57 18.08 -2.47
N GLN A 44 7.27 18.23 -1.18
CA GLN A 44 7.12 19.59 -0.63
C GLN A 44 8.51 20.23 -0.53
N THR A 45 8.88 21.14 -1.44
CA THR A 45 10.16 21.89 -1.34
C THR A 45 9.92 23.39 -1.59
N PRO A 46 9.90 24.24 -0.55
CA PRO A 46 9.80 25.70 -0.72
C PRO A 46 11.09 26.36 -1.27
N GLU A 47 10.92 27.42 -2.08
CA GLU A 47 11.87 27.99 -3.07
C GLU A 47 13.29 28.39 -2.64
N ARG A 48 13.66 28.37 -1.35
CA ARG A 48 14.89 29.04 -0.87
C ARG A 48 16.03 28.11 -0.47
N PHE A 49 15.83 26.79 -0.50
CA PHE A 49 16.85 25.82 -0.11
C PHE A 49 17.10 24.81 -1.23
N THR A 50 18.21 24.98 -1.94
CA THR A 50 18.74 24.01 -2.89
C THR A 50 19.73 23.07 -2.21
N GLY A 51 19.40 21.78 -2.19
CA GLY A 51 20.30 20.65 -1.96
C GLY A 51 19.66 19.39 -2.57
N PHE A 52 20.46 18.43 -3.04
CA PHE A 52 19.92 17.16 -3.54
C PHE A 52 19.30 16.39 -2.36
N GLN A 53 17.98 16.45 -2.24
CA GLN A 53 17.21 15.65 -1.28
C GLN A 53 16.74 14.37 -2.00
N PRO A 54 17.26 13.18 -1.66
CA PRO A 54 16.88 11.94 -2.33
C PRO A 54 15.46 11.55 -1.91
N SER A 55 14.46 11.96 -2.69
CA SER A 55 13.08 11.54 -2.54
C SER A 55 12.65 10.78 -3.78
N TRP A 56 11.82 9.75 -3.61
CA TRP A 56 11.29 8.98 -4.72
C TRP A 56 9.95 8.33 -4.38
N ALA A 57 9.18 8.01 -5.42
CA ALA A 57 8.01 7.17 -5.32
C ALA A 57 7.95 6.20 -6.51
N GLU A 58 7.46 5.00 -6.24
CA GLU A 58 7.31 3.96 -7.25
C GLU A 58 6.04 3.14 -7.01
N ALA A 59 5.38 2.76 -8.10
CA ALA A 59 4.24 1.87 -8.09
C ALA A 59 4.48 0.69 -9.05
N TYR A 60 4.19 -0.52 -8.59
CA TYR A 60 4.43 -1.75 -9.35
C TYR A 60 3.53 -2.90 -8.88
N ILE A 61 3.52 -3.99 -9.63
CA ILE A 61 2.72 -5.19 -9.41
C ILE A 61 3.65 -6.34 -9.01
N VAL A 62 3.25 -7.09 -7.98
CA VAL A 62 3.87 -8.36 -7.61
C VAL A 62 2.90 -9.49 -7.94
N THR A 63 3.41 -10.50 -8.62
CA THR A 63 2.71 -11.74 -8.93
C THR A 63 3.44 -12.91 -8.28
N PRO A 64 2.81 -14.10 -8.18
CA PRO A 64 3.50 -15.31 -7.71
C PRO A 64 4.75 -15.68 -8.54
N GLN A 65 4.84 -15.19 -9.78
CA GLN A 65 5.98 -15.41 -10.67
C GLN A 65 7.03 -14.28 -10.60
N THR A 66 6.77 -13.20 -9.85
CA THR A 66 7.74 -12.12 -9.69
C THR A 66 8.97 -12.66 -8.95
N PRO A 67 10.17 -12.61 -9.56
CA PRO A 67 11.38 -13.07 -8.90
C PRO A 67 11.69 -12.19 -7.68
N MET A 68 12.04 -12.83 -6.57
CA MET A 68 12.43 -12.18 -5.31
C MET A 68 13.95 -12.31 -5.13
N THR A 69 14.59 -11.27 -4.60
CA THR A 69 15.97 -11.33 -4.10
C THR A 69 15.99 -10.98 -2.63
N THR A 70 17.07 -11.37 -1.95
CA THR A 70 17.28 -11.07 -0.53
C THR A 70 18.58 -10.28 -0.37
N VAL A 71 18.51 -9.05 0.14
CA VAL A 71 19.69 -8.24 0.51
C VAL A 71 19.57 -7.85 1.98
N LEU A 72 20.64 -8.07 2.75
CA LEU A 72 20.67 -7.83 4.21
C LEU A 72 19.51 -8.52 4.97
N GLY A 73 19.09 -9.71 4.51
CA GLY A 73 17.97 -10.44 5.11
C GLY A 73 16.58 -9.97 4.67
N PHE A 74 16.50 -8.99 3.76
CA PHE A 74 15.24 -8.41 3.31
C PHE A 74 14.89 -8.91 1.93
N SER A 75 13.72 -9.57 1.80
CA SER A 75 13.23 -10.05 0.51
C SER A 75 12.48 -8.95 -0.23
N PHE A 76 12.86 -8.67 -1.48
CA PHE A 76 12.19 -7.69 -2.32
C PHE A 76 12.09 -8.18 -3.77
N PRO A 77 11.04 -7.75 -4.50
CA PRO A 77 10.89 -8.08 -5.90
C PRO A 77 12.05 -7.46 -6.69
N THR A 78 12.74 -8.28 -7.49
CA THR A 78 13.83 -7.81 -8.38
C THR A 78 13.31 -7.16 -9.64
N ARG A 79 12.02 -7.36 -9.93
CA ARG A 79 11.35 -6.83 -11.11
C ARG A 79 10.19 -5.92 -10.66
N ARG A 80 10.17 -4.70 -11.19
CA ARG A 80 9.15 -3.67 -10.92
C ARG A 80 8.26 -3.51 -12.14
N ASP A 81 7.38 -4.48 -12.37
CA ASP A 81 6.43 -4.41 -13.49
C ASP A 81 5.27 -3.49 -13.13
N ASN A 82 5.04 -2.46 -13.95
CA ASN A 82 3.84 -1.63 -13.84
C ASN A 82 2.66 -2.20 -14.63
N THR A 83 2.90 -3.20 -15.48
CA THR A 83 1.90 -3.81 -16.35
C THR A 83 2.19 -5.30 -16.47
N VAL A 84 1.15 -6.13 -16.31
CA VAL A 84 1.27 -7.58 -16.45
C VAL A 84 0.09 -8.16 -17.23
N TYR A 85 0.35 -9.20 -18.01
CA TYR A 85 -0.66 -9.99 -18.71
C TYR A 85 -0.42 -11.46 -18.39
N LEU A 86 -1.32 -12.07 -17.61
CA LEU A 86 -1.16 -13.44 -17.15
C LEU A 86 -2.50 -14.07 -16.79
N LYS A 87 -2.51 -15.40 -16.62
CA LYS A 87 -3.59 -16.12 -15.96
C LYS A 87 -3.24 -16.26 -14.47
N THR A 88 -4.10 -15.78 -13.59
CA THR A 88 -3.91 -15.84 -12.13
C THR A 88 -5.24 -15.66 -11.41
N ASN A 89 -5.26 -15.99 -10.12
CA ASN A 89 -6.34 -15.73 -9.18
C ASN A 89 -5.95 -14.68 -8.11
N PHE A 90 -4.72 -14.17 -8.19
CA PHE A 90 -4.16 -13.27 -7.18
C PHE A 90 -3.19 -12.27 -7.81
N LEU A 91 -3.28 -11.01 -7.37
CA LEU A 91 -2.34 -9.94 -7.71
C LEU A 91 -2.15 -9.02 -6.50
N THR A 92 -0.94 -8.48 -6.37
CA THR A 92 -0.64 -7.44 -5.38
C THR A 92 -0.19 -6.16 -6.06
N PHE A 93 -0.88 -5.06 -5.76
CA PHE A 93 -0.46 -3.70 -6.12
C PHE A 93 0.37 -3.07 -5.01
N TRP A 94 1.45 -2.40 -5.39
CA TRP A 94 2.36 -1.72 -4.48
C TRP A 94 2.49 -0.24 -4.81
N LEU A 95 2.55 0.58 -3.77
CA LEU A 95 3.04 1.95 -3.81
C LEU A 95 4.11 2.10 -2.71
N GLN A 96 5.26 2.62 -3.08
CA GLN A 96 6.36 2.90 -2.17
C GLN A 96 6.76 4.36 -2.29
N VAL A 97 7.01 5.00 -1.14
CA VAL A 97 7.40 6.41 -1.05
C VAL A 97 8.58 6.50 -0.10
N SER A 98 9.60 7.27 -0.48
CA SER A 98 10.73 7.56 0.39
C SER A 98 11.04 9.04 0.36
N ASN A 99 11.32 9.59 1.54
CA ASN A 99 11.83 10.95 1.68
C ASN A 99 13.35 11.00 1.91
N GLY A 100 14.06 9.86 1.83
CA GLY A 100 15.52 9.82 1.89
C GLY A 100 16.14 9.70 3.29
N GLY A 101 15.35 9.74 4.36
CA GLY A 101 15.81 9.52 5.73
C GLY A 101 16.50 10.73 6.41
N SER A 102 16.11 10.97 7.68
CA SER A 102 16.46 12.13 8.55
C SER A 102 15.91 13.48 8.08
N ALA A 103 15.33 14.28 8.99
CA ALA A 103 14.87 15.69 8.89
C ALA A 103 14.37 16.23 7.52
N ASN A 104 14.02 15.35 6.59
CA ASN A 104 13.60 15.68 5.24
C ASN A 104 12.12 16.01 5.26
N LEU A 105 11.72 16.88 4.34
CA LEU A 105 10.32 17.28 4.21
C LEU A 105 9.47 16.06 3.84
N PRO A 106 8.20 16.02 4.29
CA PRO A 106 7.30 14.93 3.93
C PRO A 106 7.14 14.83 2.41
N THR A 107 7.19 13.60 1.92
CA THR A 107 6.92 13.26 0.52
C THR A 107 5.65 12.43 0.45
N SER A 108 4.78 12.70 -0.52
CA SER A 108 3.53 11.95 -0.72
C SER A 108 3.37 11.48 -2.15
N ALA A 109 2.74 10.33 -2.34
CA ALA A 109 2.39 9.81 -3.64
C ALA A 109 1.01 9.16 -3.65
N SER A 110 0.40 9.11 -4.83
CA SER A 110 -0.80 8.34 -5.10
C SER A 110 -0.64 7.51 -6.37
N ALA A 111 -1.23 6.32 -6.37
CA ALA A 111 -1.28 5.42 -7.51
C ALA A 111 -2.67 4.78 -7.62
N VAL A 112 -2.97 4.23 -8.80
CA VAL A 112 -4.21 3.47 -9.04
C VAL A 112 -3.84 2.14 -9.68
N GLY A 113 -4.24 1.06 -9.03
CA GLY A 113 -4.19 -0.30 -9.57
C GLY A 113 -5.49 -0.64 -10.27
N ILE A 114 -5.41 -1.22 -11.47
CA ILE A 114 -6.56 -1.59 -12.29
C ILE A 114 -6.35 -3.00 -12.83
N ILE A 115 -7.39 -3.82 -12.76
CA ILE A 115 -7.41 -5.14 -13.40
C ILE A 115 -8.58 -5.25 -14.38
N TYR A 116 -8.31 -5.82 -15.54
CA TYR A 116 -9.22 -6.05 -16.65
C TYR A 116 -9.37 -7.55 -16.90
N ASP A 117 -10.62 -8.00 -17.09
CA ASP A 117 -10.93 -9.38 -17.45
C ASP A 117 -10.78 -9.51 -18.96
N MET A 118 -9.90 -10.42 -19.38
CA MET A 118 -9.56 -10.66 -20.77
C MET A 118 -10.05 -12.04 -21.23
N THR A 119 -10.88 -12.73 -20.43
CA THR A 119 -11.44 -14.02 -20.82
C THR A 119 -12.45 -13.86 -21.98
N PRO A 120 -12.55 -14.84 -22.90
CA PRO A 120 -13.41 -14.74 -24.08
C PRO A 120 -14.90 -14.49 -23.78
N ASN A 121 -15.36 -14.90 -22.59
CA ASN A 121 -16.75 -14.75 -22.12
C ASN A 121 -16.79 -13.97 -20.79
N ALA A 122 -16.02 -12.88 -20.67
CA ALA A 122 -15.98 -12.07 -19.46
C ALA A 122 -17.39 -11.77 -18.92
N VAL A 123 -17.67 -12.23 -17.70
CA VAL A 123 -18.93 -11.97 -16.99
C VAL A 123 -18.70 -10.77 -16.08
N PHE A 124 -19.33 -9.64 -16.40
CA PHE A 124 -19.05 -8.34 -15.79
C PHE A 124 -19.61 -8.11 -14.37
N ASP A 125 -19.82 -9.17 -13.60
CA ASP A 125 -20.54 -9.10 -12.31
C ASP A 125 -19.70 -9.47 -11.08
N LEU A 126 -18.38 -9.59 -11.23
CA LEU A 126 -17.44 -9.86 -10.11
C LEU A 126 -17.19 -8.63 -9.22
N LYS A 127 -18.15 -7.70 -9.10
CA LYS A 127 -17.92 -6.38 -8.48
C LYS A 127 -18.07 -6.36 -6.96
N SER A 128 -18.57 -7.44 -6.36
CA SER A 128 -18.82 -7.50 -4.92
C SER A 128 -17.57 -8.05 -4.22
N ALA A 129 -16.93 -7.21 -3.40
CA ALA A 129 -15.97 -7.72 -2.42
C ALA A 129 -16.73 -8.65 -1.44
N ALA A 130 -16.34 -9.92 -1.40
CA ALA A 130 -16.89 -10.91 -0.48
C ALA A 130 -16.29 -10.76 0.92
N GLN A 131 -15.00 -10.42 1.00
CA GLN A 131 -14.28 -10.16 2.25
C GLN A 131 -13.23 -9.06 2.04
N GLN A 132 -12.99 -8.24 3.06
CA GLN A 132 -11.96 -7.21 3.08
C GLN A 132 -11.30 -7.14 4.45
N LEU A 133 -9.97 -7.05 4.47
CA LEU A 133 -9.17 -6.85 5.66
C LEU A 133 -8.20 -5.69 5.42
N ASP A 134 -8.36 -4.60 6.17
CA ASP A 134 -7.49 -3.42 6.12
C ASP A 134 -6.62 -3.38 7.39
N LEU A 135 -5.31 -3.23 7.21
CA LEU A 135 -4.28 -3.35 8.24
C LEU A 135 -3.29 -2.20 8.18
N ALA A 136 -3.05 -1.54 9.31
CA ALA A 136 -2.03 -0.51 9.45
C ALA A 136 -0.86 -1.06 10.26
N VAL A 137 0.34 -0.93 9.72
CA VAL A 137 1.57 -1.21 10.44
C VAL A 137 2.06 0.09 11.05
N HIS A 138 2.15 0.11 12.38
CA HIS A 138 2.58 1.28 13.10
C HIS A 138 3.70 0.99 14.10
N THR A 139 4.45 2.04 14.42
CA THR A 139 5.50 2.04 15.44
C THR A 139 4.91 2.25 16.83
N GLU A 140 5.76 2.13 17.86
CA GLU A 140 5.36 2.28 19.27
C GLU A 140 4.77 3.65 19.60
N ASP A 141 5.19 4.70 18.91
CA ASP A 141 4.67 6.08 19.01
C ASP A 141 3.35 6.28 18.22
N GLY A 142 2.84 5.24 17.56
CA GLY A 142 1.61 5.25 16.78
C GLY A 142 1.79 5.61 15.30
N THR A 143 3.00 6.01 14.85
CA THR A 143 3.24 6.43 13.45
C THR A 143 3.03 5.27 12.47
N VAL A 144 2.23 5.48 11.42
CA VAL A 144 1.94 4.43 10.43
C VAL A 144 2.99 4.39 9.32
N LEU A 145 3.81 3.34 9.33
CA LEU A 145 4.83 3.07 8.31
C LEU A 145 4.27 2.43 7.04
N GLY A 146 3.20 1.64 7.17
CA GLY A 146 2.67 0.82 6.10
C GLY A 146 1.17 0.64 6.20
N THR A 147 0.51 0.57 5.05
CA THR A 147 -0.91 0.16 4.97
C THR A 147 -1.03 -1.04 4.06
N HIS A 148 -1.86 -1.98 4.45
CA HIS A 148 -2.12 -3.20 3.70
C HIS A 148 -3.62 -3.42 3.62
N ARG A 149 -4.10 -3.69 2.42
CA ARG A 149 -5.48 -4.10 2.18
C ARG A 149 -5.48 -5.46 1.51
N SER A 150 -6.27 -6.39 2.02
CA SER A 150 -6.60 -7.63 1.34
C SER A 150 -8.08 -7.61 0.97
N VAL A 151 -8.38 -7.74 -0.33
CA VAL A 151 -9.73 -7.84 -0.87
C VAL A 151 -9.89 -9.19 -1.54
N ARG A 152 -10.95 -9.90 -1.17
CA ARG A 152 -11.43 -11.09 -1.87
C ARG A 152 -12.69 -10.71 -2.62
N MET A 153 -12.66 -10.85 -3.93
CA MET A 153 -13.84 -10.77 -4.79
C MET A 153 -14.61 -12.10 -4.72
N ASP A 154 -15.89 -12.07 -5.06
CA ASP A 154 -16.69 -13.29 -5.16
C ASP A 154 -16.04 -14.35 -6.07
N GLY A 155 -16.07 -15.62 -5.63
CA GLY A 155 -15.39 -16.75 -6.27
C GLY A 155 -13.85 -16.76 -6.17
N GLY A 156 -13.22 -15.78 -5.51
CA GLY A 156 -11.80 -15.83 -5.15
C GLY A 156 -11.49 -16.82 -4.02
N PRO A 157 -10.22 -17.22 -3.85
CA PRO A 157 -9.82 -18.09 -2.75
C PRO A 157 -10.09 -17.42 -1.41
N GLU A 158 -10.51 -18.21 -0.42
CA GLU A 158 -10.58 -17.72 0.96
C GLU A 158 -9.17 -17.37 1.43
N PHE A 159 -9.05 -16.26 2.16
CA PHE A 159 -7.80 -15.90 2.81
C PHE A 159 -7.94 -16.06 4.32
N ASP A 160 -6.87 -16.50 4.96
CA ASP A 160 -6.75 -16.58 6.41
C ASP A 160 -6.28 -15.22 6.95
N GLU A 161 -7.09 -14.58 7.78
CA GLU A 161 -6.76 -13.27 8.35
C GLU A 161 -5.50 -13.30 9.22
N ASP A 162 -5.29 -14.38 9.98
CA ASP A 162 -4.14 -14.49 10.87
C ASP A 162 -2.87 -14.72 10.06
N GLU A 163 -2.93 -15.55 9.02
CA GLU A 163 -1.83 -15.70 8.06
C GLU A 163 -1.48 -14.37 7.38
N ILE A 164 -2.49 -13.57 7.00
CA ILE A 164 -2.25 -12.23 6.43
C ILE A 164 -1.58 -11.32 7.45
N ARG A 165 -2.07 -11.26 8.69
CA ARG A 165 -1.48 -10.42 9.75
C ARG A 165 -0.02 -10.80 9.98
N GLU A 166 0.27 -12.09 10.12
CA GLU A 166 1.64 -12.59 10.29
C GLU A 166 2.52 -12.23 9.11
N ARG A 167 2.04 -12.44 7.88
CA ARG A 167 2.78 -12.11 6.64
C ARG A 167 3.08 -10.62 6.52
N VAL A 168 2.08 -9.77 6.78
CA VAL A 168 2.22 -8.32 6.72
C VAL A 168 3.22 -7.82 7.76
N LEU A 169 3.15 -8.35 8.98
CA LEU A 169 4.08 -7.98 10.04
C LEU A 169 5.50 -8.45 9.76
N ALA A 170 5.67 -9.70 9.29
CA ALA A 170 6.97 -10.24 8.89
C ALA A 170 7.59 -9.42 7.75
N HIS A 171 6.79 -9.06 6.75
CA HIS A 171 7.23 -8.19 5.66
C HIS A 171 7.60 -6.80 6.18
N ALA A 172 6.85 -6.22 7.12
CA ALA A 172 7.18 -4.91 7.67
C ALA A 172 8.49 -4.91 8.48
N TYR A 173 8.74 -5.95 9.28
CA TYR A 173 10.01 -6.11 9.98
C TYR A 173 11.17 -6.23 8.98
N ALA A 174 11.01 -7.06 7.95
CA ALA A 174 12.00 -7.17 6.88
C ALA A 174 12.20 -5.80 6.19
N ARG A 175 11.15 -5.08 5.85
CA ARG A 175 11.33 -3.82 5.12
C ARG A 175 12.00 -2.73 5.93
N THR A 176 11.71 -2.66 7.23
CA THR A 176 12.15 -1.56 8.10
C THR A 176 13.46 -1.83 8.82
N GLY A 177 13.87 -3.11 8.91
CA GLY A 177 15.04 -3.52 9.70
C GLY A 177 14.89 -3.31 11.21
N ARG A 178 13.66 -3.06 11.68
CA ARG A 178 13.37 -2.86 13.10
C ARG A 178 13.31 -4.18 13.87
N GLU A 179 13.54 -4.12 15.17
CA GLU A 179 13.52 -5.28 16.07
C GLU A 179 12.12 -5.90 16.17
N GLN A 180 12.06 -7.23 16.29
CA GLN A 180 10.79 -7.92 16.54
C GLN A 180 10.14 -7.42 17.83
N GLY A 181 8.84 -7.10 17.77
CA GLY A 181 8.06 -6.52 18.86
C GLY A 181 7.90 -5.00 18.81
N SER A 182 8.73 -4.30 18.02
CA SER A 182 8.68 -2.83 17.89
C SER A 182 7.64 -2.31 16.90
N LEU A 183 7.04 -3.20 16.11
CA LEU A 183 5.95 -2.91 15.19
C LEU A 183 4.67 -3.59 15.66
N ARG A 184 3.56 -2.89 15.48
CA ARG A 184 2.24 -3.41 15.80
C ARG A 184 1.34 -3.30 14.57
N LEU A 185 0.37 -4.20 14.53
CA LEU A 185 -0.68 -4.24 13.52
C LEU A 185 -2.01 -3.90 14.17
N THR A 186 -2.76 -3.02 13.50
CA THR A 186 -4.13 -2.68 13.87
C THR A 186 -5.03 -2.81 12.65
N THR A 187 -6.23 -3.34 12.87
CA THR A 187 -7.30 -3.28 11.87
C THR A 187 -7.91 -1.88 11.90
N PHE A 188 -8.21 -1.29 10.74
CA PHE A 188 -8.78 0.06 10.66
C PHE A 188 -9.83 0.15 9.54
N GLY A 189 -10.80 1.06 9.65
CA GLY A 189 -11.73 1.34 8.55
C GLY A 189 -11.07 2.24 7.52
N TYR A 190 -10.91 1.79 6.26
CA TYR A 190 -10.22 2.60 5.25
C TYR A 190 -10.98 3.88 4.85
N ASP A 191 -12.29 3.92 5.06
CA ASP A 191 -13.11 5.13 4.94
C ASP A 191 -12.68 6.24 5.93
N GLN A 192 -11.94 5.86 6.98
CA GLN A 192 -11.39 6.78 7.97
C GLN A 192 -9.94 7.19 7.65
N MET A 193 -9.33 6.68 6.58
CA MET A 193 -7.94 6.96 6.25
C MET A 193 -7.75 8.41 5.77
N PRO A 194 -6.86 9.20 6.40
CA PRO A 194 -6.53 10.52 5.91
C PRO A 194 -5.97 10.46 4.48
N LEU A 195 -6.62 11.18 3.55
CA LEU A 195 -6.36 11.05 2.11
C LEU A 195 -4.93 11.46 1.69
N THR A 196 -4.22 12.28 2.48
CA THR A 196 -2.98 12.93 2.02
C THR A 196 -1.87 13.12 3.06
N SER A 197 -1.94 12.53 4.24
CA SER A 197 -1.00 12.82 5.32
C SER A 197 -0.41 11.55 5.93
N ASP A 198 0.76 11.67 6.55
CA ASP A 198 1.13 10.68 7.55
C ASP A 198 0.05 10.67 8.63
N PHE A 199 -0.19 9.50 9.19
CA PHE A 199 -1.23 9.33 10.19
C PHE A 199 -0.74 8.39 11.27
N ARG A 200 -1.35 8.52 12.44
CA ARG A 200 -1.19 7.60 13.55
C ARG A 200 -2.46 6.80 13.74
N VAL A 201 -2.35 5.60 14.29
CA VAL A 201 -3.52 4.86 14.76
C VAL A 201 -3.52 4.90 16.28
N ASN A 202 -4.63 5.37 16.87
CA ASN A 202 -4.82 5.32 18.30
C ASN A 202 -4.99 3.85 18.72
N PRO A 203 -4.10 3.30 19.56
CA PRO A 203 -4.12 1.87 19.89
C PRO A 203 -5.32 1.47 20.74
N SER A 204 -6.00 2.42 21.38
CA SER A 204 -7.19 2.16 22.22
C SER A 204 -8.50 2.18 21.44
N THR A 205 -8.59 3.01 20.39
CA THR A 205 -9.83 3.19 19.60
C THR A 205 -9.75 2.56 18.22
N GLY A 206 -8.54 2.29 17.70
CA GLY A 206 -8.32 1.85 16.32
C GLY A 206 -8.53 2.96 15.29
N GLU A 207 -8.76 4.20 15.73
CA GLU A 207 -9.04 5.32 14.84
C GLU A 207 -7.75 5.90 14.25
N ALA A 208 -7.80 6.24 12.96
CA ALA A 208 -6.72 6.91 12.26
C ALA A 208 -6.81 8.42 12.49
N GLU A 209 -5.70 9.03 12.92
CA GLU A 209 -5.58 10.47 13.17
C GLU A 209 -4.47 11.04 12.28
N SER A 210 -4.74 12.15 11.58
CA SER A 210 -3.72 12.81 10.77
C SER A 210 -2.58 13.35 11.63
N LEU A 211 -1.34 13.22 11.16
CA LEU A 211 -0.18 13.89 11.76
C LEU A 211 -0.03 15.35 11.28
N ASP A 212 -0.81 15.77 10.28
CA ASP A 212 -0.81 17.13 9.72
C ASP A 212 -1.85 18.04 10.37
N ASP A 213 -2.40 17.69 11.54
CA ASP A 213 -3.33 18.57 12.23
C ASP A 213 -2.65 19.94 12.47
N PRO A 214 -3.18 21.03 11.90
CA PRO A 214 -2.73 22.34 12.31
C PRO A 214 -3.11 22.45 13.79
N VAL A 215 -2.12 22.71 14.64
CA VAL A 215 -2.36 23.36 15.94
C VAL A 215 -3.50 24.35 15.74
N GLU A 216 -4.59 24.25 16.52
CA GLU A 216 -5.66 25.25 16.57
C GLU A 216 -5.03 26.64 16.79
N LEU A 217 -4.63 27.29 15.71
CA LEU A 217 -4.43 28.72 15.66
C LEU A 217 -5.84 29.26 15.48
N PHE A 218 -6.26 30.01 16.48
CA PHE A 218 -7.53 30.72 16.60
C PHE A 218 -8.67 29.94 17.26
N ARG A 219 -8.82 30.18 18.57
CA ARG A 219 -10.10 30.60 19.14
C ARG A 219 -9.92 31.98 19.79
N PRO A 220 -10.93 32.85 19.70
CA PRO A 220 -10.85 34.30 19.94
C PRO A 220 -10.46 34.69 21.36
#